data_AF-A0A5C9ENS9-F1
#
_entry.id   AF-A0A5C9ENS9-F1
#
_cell.length_a   1.000
_cell.length_b   1.000
_cell.length_c   1.000
_cell.angle_alpha   90.00
_cell.angle_beta   90.00
_cell.angle_gamma   90.00
#
_symmetry.space_group_name_H-M   'P 1'
#
loop_
_entity.id
_entity.type
_entity.pdbx_description
1 polymer ?
#
loop_
_entity_poly.entity_id
_entity_poly.type
_entity_poly.pdbx_seq_one_letter_code
_entity_poly.pdbx_strand_id
1 'polypeptide(L)'
;MNPAYPIDLMGKIMEALKSDGSAFVQAYSDCMRGWRHGAEDALKISKLATDSGYWPLYTIRVEEGIPTFSYYKGLDIDKDKFVEYLQSMGRFRHLFKPKFREKEINEIIFSTEQRNKKLKGLIEQFGAEKPRDLYRIDRKELTPQEHLLPGHGLCPGCGAGMVLFQMATAAYQVAGNNMIYVNNTSCSEVS
;
A
#
# COMPACT_ATOMS: atom_id res chain seq x y z
N MET A 1 2.03 2.06 2.61
CA MET A 1 1.07 1.03 3.12
C MET A 1 0.43 0.27 1.96
N ASN A 2 -0.23 -0.86 2.24
CA ASN A 2 -0.89 -1.72 1.24
C ASN A 2 -2.10 -2.44 1.88
N PRO A 3 -3.29 -2.42 1.25
CA PRO A 3 -4.52 -3.00 1.82
C PRO A 3 -4.46 -4.52 2.01
N ALA A 4 -3.53 -5.22 1.35
CA ALA A 4 -3.29 -6.64 1.58
C ALA A 4 -2.67 -6.95 2.95
N TYR A 5 -2.19 -5.91 3.67
CA TYR A 5 -1.59 -6.00 5.00
C TYR A 5 -2.36 -5.12 5.99
N PRO A 6 -3.58 -5.52 6.39
CA PRO A 6 -4.48 -4.61 7.09
C PRO A 6 -3.99 -4.16 8.47
N ILE A 7 -3.23 -5.01 9.18
CA ILE A 7 -2.66 -4.64 10.48
C ILE A 7 -1.58 -3.56 10.31
N ASP A 8 -0.71 -3.70 9.31
CA ASP A 8 0.30 -2.69 8.96
C ASP A 8 -0.34 -1.38 8.48
N LEU A 9 -1.35 -1.47 7.61
CA LEU A 9 -2.05 -0.30 7.08
C LEU A 9 -2.76 0.48 8.19
N MET A 10 -3.64 -0.18 8.94
CA MET A 10 -4.41 0.47 10.00
C MET A 10 -3.48 1.00 11.11
N GLY A 11 -2.44 0.26 11.46
CA GLY A 11 -1.47 0.69 12.47
C GLY A 11 -0.74 1.97 12.08
N LYS A 12 -0.29 2.06 10.82
CA LYS A 12 0.31 3.29 10.26
C LYS A 12 -0.64 4.46 10.26
N ILE A 13 -1.92 4.26 9.96
CA ILE A 13 -2.93 5.32 10.03
C ILE A 13 -3.14 5.77 11.47
N MET A 14 -3.29 4.84 12.42
CA MET A 14 -3.48 5.19 13.83
C MET A 14 -2.28 5.95 14.39
N GLU A 15 -1.06 5.56 14.02
CA GLU A 15 0.17 6.26 14.41
C GLU A 15 0.27 7.65 13.77
N ALA A 16 0.00 7.75 12.45
CA ALA A 16 -0.02 9.00 11.72
C ALA A 16 -1.00 10.03 12.34
N LEU A 17 -2.16 9.58 12.83
CA LEU A 17 -3.13 10.46 13.50
C LEU A 17 -2.72 10.89 14.91
N LYS A 18 -1.79 10.18 15.54
CA LYS A 18 -1.26 10.52 16.87
C LYS A 18 -0.01 11.41 16.81
N SER A 19 0.51 11.70 15.61
CA SER A 19 1.66 12.60 15.48
C SER A 19 1.26 14.04 15.77
N ASP A 20 2.14 14.81 16.43
CA ASP A 20 1.95 16.22 16.76
C ASP A 20 2.03 17.18 15.54
N GLY A 21 1.74 16.69 14.34
CA GLY A 21 1.83 17.44 13.10
C GLY A 21 1.18 16.73 11.92
N SER A 22 1.51 17.18 10.71
CA SER A 22 1.00 16.55 9.48
C SER A 22 1.74 15.25 9.18
N ALA A 23 0.99 14.19 8.90
CA ALA A 23 1.52 12.94 8.40
C ALA A 23 1.24 12.78 6.90
N PHE A 24 2.20 12.22 6.16
CA PHE A 24 2.02 11.82 4.78
C PHE A 24 1.94 10.30 4.67
N VAL A 25 0.96 9.80 3.91
CA VAL A 25 0.79 8.37 3.73
C VAL A 25 0.60 8.03 2.25
N GLN A 26 1.43 7.11 1.75
CA GLN A 26 1.30 6.56 0.40
C GLN A 26 0.72 5.14 0.46
N ALA A 27 -0.45 4.96 -0.16
CA ALA A 27 -1.15 3.67 -0.22
C ALA A 27 -1.02 3.02 -1.59
N TYR A 28 -0.72 1.73 -1.63
CA TYR A 28 -0.93 0.93 -2.83
C TYR A 28 -2.43 0.75 -3.05
N SER A 29 -2.92 1.14 -4.21
CA SER A 29 -4.34 1.04 -4.56
C SER A 29 -4.45 0.45 -5.95
N ASP A 30 -4.83 -0.83 -6.02
CA ASP A 30 -5.08 -1.46 -7.30
C ASP A 30 -6.34 -0.90 -7.98
N CYS A 31 -6.27 -0.80 -9.31
CA CYS A 31 -7.37 -0.33 -10.13
C CYS A 31 -7.70 -1.39 -11.17
N MET A 32 -8.72 -2.21 -10.92
CA MET A 32 -9.13 -3.30 -11.81
C MET A 32 -9.35 -2.85 -13.26
N ARG A 33 -9.95 -1.67 -13.46
CA ARG A 33 -10.21 -1.09 -14.79
C ARG A 33 -8.93 -0.67 -15.49
N GLY A 34 -8.05 0.04 -14.77
CA GLY A 34 -6.79 0.55 -15.32
C GLY A 34 -5.77 -0.55 -15.56
N TRP A 35 -5.71 -1.53 -14.67
CA TRP A 35 -4.70 -2.60 -14.69
C TRP A 35 -5.19 -3.85 -15.40
N ARG A 36 -6.50 -3.93 -15.67
CA ARG A 36 -7.18 -4.98 -16.44
C ARG A 36 -7.04 -6.36 -15.78
N HIS A 37 -7.61 -6.51 -14.60
CA HIS A 37 -7.74 -7.78 -13.87
C HIS A 37 -9.16 -7.93 -13.28
N GLY A 38 -9.50 -9.14 -12.83
CA GLY A 38 -10.77 -9.41 -12.15
C GLY A 38 -10.84 -8.76 -10.77
N ALA A 39 -12.05 -8.57 -10.24
CA ALA A 39 -12.27 -8.00 -8.90
C ALA A 39 -11.73 -8.95 -7.80
N GLU A 40 -11.89 -10.25 -8.02
CA GLU A 40 -11.40 -11.35 -7.20
C GLU A 40 -9.87 -11.38 -7.06
N ASP A 41 -9.14 -10.84 -8.04
CA ASP A 41 -7.69 -10.83 -8.07
C ASP A 41 -7.09 -9.63 -7.31
N ALA A 42 -7.87 -8.61 -6.97
CA ALA A 42 -7.38 -7.35 -6.40
C ALA A 42 -6.49 -7.56 -5.15
N LEU A 43 -6.94 -8.40 -4.22
CA LEU A 43 -6.18 -8.73 -3.02
C LEU A 43 -4.90 -9.50 -3.35
N LYS A 44 -4.96 -10.46 -4.29
CA LYS A 44 -3.80 -11.23 -4.73
C LYS A 44 -2.74 -10.32 -5.36
N ILE A 45 -3.15 -9.43 -6.26
CA ILE A 45 -2.27 -8.49 -6.95
C ILE A 45 -1.62 -7.52 -5.96
N SER A 46 -2.43 -6.95 -5.06
CA SER A 46 -1.93 -6.10 -3.98
C SER A 46 -0.91 -6.82 -3.12
N LYS A 47 -1.15 -8.09 -2.75
CA LYS A 47 -0.20 -8.91 -1.99
C LYS A 47 1.10 -9.17 -2.77
N LEU A 48 0.99 -9.55 -4.05
CA LEU A 48 2.13 -9.79 -4.95
C LEU A 48 3.01 -8.55 -5.12
N ALA A 49 2.43 -7.35 -5.17
CA ALA A 49 3.20 -6.11 -5.29
C ALA A 49 4.20 -5.94 -4.14
N THR A 50 3.80 -6.24 -2.90
CA THR A 50 4.74 -6.20 -1.76
C THR A 50 5.61 -7.45 -1.68
N ASP A 51 5.05 -8.64 -1.91
CA ASP A 51 5.79 -9.91 -1.79
C ASP A 51 6.90 -10.09 -2.85
N SER A 52 6.77 -9.43 -4.00
CA SER A 52 7.78 -9.39 -5.06
C SER A 52 8.87 -8.33 -4.84
N GLY A 53 8.67 -7.42 -3.88
CA GLY A 53 9.54 -6.28 -3.66
C GLY A 53 9.24 -5.03 -4.51
N TYR A 54 8.15 -5.04 -5.30
CA TYR A 54 7.72 -3.87 -6.07
C TYR A 54 7.18 -2.73 -5.20
N TRP A 55 6.56 -3.03 -4.06
CA TRP A 55 5.99 -2.05 -3.15
C TRP A 55 6.41 -2.30 -1.69
N PRO A 56 7.55 -1.71 -1.25
CA PRO A 56 8.01 -1.86 0.12
C PRO A 56 7.08 -1.16 1.12
N LEU A 57 6.95 -1.76 2.30
CA LEU A 57 6.20 -1.25 3.43
C LEU A 57 7.17 -0.77 4.50
N TYR A 58 7.25 0.54 4.66
CA TYR A 58 8.07 1.20 5.66
C TYR A 58 7.33 2.40 6.26
N THR A 59 7.85 2.92 7.37
CA THR A 59 7.43 4.15 8.05
C THR A 59 8.68 5.01 8.25
N ILE A 60 8.52 6.33 8.15
CA ILE A 60 9.54 7.30 8.52
C ILE A 60 8.96 8.14 9.65
N ARG A 61 9.66 8.17 10.79
CA ARG A 61 9.38 9.11 11.88
C ARG A 61 10.38 10.24 11.80
N VAL A 62 9.96 11.44 12.14
CA VAL A 62 10.87 12.60 12.20
C VAL A 62 10.80 13.16 13.60
N GLU A 63 11.88 12.96 14.35
CA GLU A 63 12.03 13.47 15.71
C GLU A 63 13.18 14.49 15.71
N GLU A 64 12.91 15.70 16.18
CA GLU A 64 13.89 16.81 16.20
C GLU A 64 14.55 17.08 14.83
N GLY A 65 13.83 16.82 13.73
CA GLY A 65 14.32 17.00 12.36
C GLY A 65 15.17 15.84 11.82
N ILE A 66 15.37 14.78 12.60
CA ILE A 66 16.13 13.59 12.21
C ILE A 66 15.14 12.48 11.81
N PRO A 67 15.23 11.94 10.58
CA PRO A 67 14.37 10.84 10.16
C PRO A 67 14.86 9.52 10.74
N THR A 68 13.96 8.71 11.28
CA THR A 68 14.20 7.32 11.68
C THR A 68 13.32 6.39 10.86
N PHE A 69 13.91 5.34 10.30
CA PHE A 69 13.20 4.41 9.44
C PHE A 69 12.74 3.17 10.21
N SER A 70 11.56 2.68 9.86
CA SER A 70 11.10 1.34 10.24
C SER A 70 10.62 0.62 9.00
N TYR A 71 11.03 -0.64 8.83
CA TYR A 71 10.67 -1.44 7.67
C TYR A 71 9.97 -2.73 8.09
N TYR A 72 8.92 -3.09 7.35
CA TYR A 72 8.13 -4.31 7.57
C TYR A 72 8.37 -5.37 6.50
N LYS A 73 8.07 -5.08 5.22
CA LYS A 73 8.12 -6.08 4.14
C LYS A 73 8.28 -5.48 2.74
N GLY A 74 8.84 -6.24 1.79
CA GLY A 74 8.91 -5.90 0.36
C GLY A 74 10.10 -5.05 -0.09
N LEU A 75 11.25 -5.13 0.59
CA LEU A 75 12.48 -4.43 0.21
C LEU A 75 13.40 -5.28 -0.69
N ASP A 76 13.39 -6.60 -0.48
CA ASP A 76 14.09 -7.56 -1.32
C ASP A 76 13.22 -7.98 -2.52
N ILE A 77 13.86 -8.13 -3.68
CA ILE A 77 13.18 -8.50 -4.92
C ILE A 77 13.15 -10.02 -5.04
N ASP A 78 11.95 -10.54 -5.23
CA ASP A 78 11.70 -11.93 -5.63
C ASP A 78 11.28 -11.90 -7.11
N LYS A 79 12.20 -12.27 -8.00
CA LYS A 79 12.03 -12.13 -9.45
C LYS A 79 10.87 -12.98 -9.97
N ASP A 80 10.66 -14.17 -9.42
CA ASP A 80 9.59 -15.07 -9.86
C ASP A 80 8.23 -14.49 -9.51
N LYS A 81 8.07 -14.02 -8.27
CA LYS A 81 6.85 -13.30 -7.85
C LYS A 81 6.68 -11.98 -8.58
N PHE A 82 7.76 -11.29 -8.95
CA PHE A 82 7.69 -10.07 -9.73
C PHE A 82 7.15 -10.32 -11.14
N VAL A 83 7.60 -11.40 -11.79
CA VAL A 83 7.07 -11.83 -13.08
C VAL A 83 5.60 -12.23 -12.93
N GLU A 84 5.23 -12.99 -11.90
CA GLU A 84 3.82 -13.32 -11.60
C GLU A 84 2.97 -12.05 -11.40
N TYR A 85 3.49 -11.08 -10.65
CA TYR A 85 2.87 -9.77 -10.44
C TYR A 85 2.61 -9.06 -11.77
N LEU A 86 3.60 -8.97 -12.66
CA LEU A 86 3.41 -8.36 -13.97
C LEU A 86 2.39 -9.14 -14.83
N GLN A 87 2.44 -10.48 -14.82
CA GLN A 87 1.53 -11.34 -15.59
C GLN A 87 0.07 -11.23 -15.12
N SER A 88 -0.14 -10.98 -13.83
CA SER A 88 -1.47 -10.86 -13.24
C SER A 88 -2.26 -9.65 -13.73
N MET A 89 -1.62 -8.67 -14.37
CA MET A 89 -2.26 -7.45 -14.84
C MET A 89 -2.29 -7.38 -16.37
N GLY A 90 -3.48 -7.25 -16.96
CA GLY A 90 -3.63 -7.13 -18.40
C GLY A 90 -2.93 -5.92 -19.02
N ARG A 91 -2.64 -4.85 -18.25
CA ARG A 91 -1.84 -3.70 -18.74
C ARG A 91 -0.43 -4.10 -19.19
N PHE A 92 0.15 -5.17 -18.64
CA PHE A 92 1.47 -5.68 -19.00
C PHE A 92 1.43 -6.87 -19.97
N ARG A 93 0.25 -7.26 -20.47
CA ARG A 93 0.09 -8.40 -21.39
C ARG A 93 1.03 -8.34 -22.60
N HIS A 94 1.30 -7.15 -23.10
CA HIS A 94 2.17 -6.90 -24.26
C HIS A 94 3.66 -7.19 -24.01
N LEU A 95 4.07 -7.34 -22.75
CA LEU A 95 5.42 -7.79 -22.36
C LEU A 95 5.57 -9.32 -22.49
N PHE A 96 4.47 -10.07 -22.48
CA PHE A 96 4.48 -11.53 -22.51
C PHE A 96 4.00 -12.11 -23.84
N LYS A 97 3.06 -11.43 -24.51
CA LYS A 97 2.46 -11.88 -25.77
C LYS A 97 2.41 -10.74 -26.80
N PRO A 98 2.62 -11.02 -28.10
CA PRO A 98 2.88 -12.34 -28.68
C PRO A 98 4.31 -12.85 -28.46
N LYS A 99 5.27 -11.95 -28.23
CA LYS A 99 6.67 -12.29 -27.94
C LYS A 99 6.99 -11.93 -26.48
N PHE A 100 7.74 -12.80 -25.82
CA PHE A 100 8.28 -12.53 -24.49
C PHE A 100 9.39 -11.47 -24.56
N ARG A 101 9.18 -10.35 -23.86
CA ARG A 101 10.05 -9.17 -23.84
C ARG A 101 10.91 -9.17 -22.58
N GLU A 102 11.83 -10.12 -22.52
CA GLU A 102 12.68 -10.35 -21.35
C GLU A 102 13.53 -9.12 -20.97
N LYS A 103 14.07 -8.41 -21.97
CA LYS A 103 14.90 -7.23 -21.75
C LYS A 103 14.12 -6.14 -21.00
N GLU A 104 12.92 -5.80 -21.47
CA GLU A 104 12.07 -4.78 -20.86
C GLU A 104 11.60 -5.19 -19.46
N ILE A 105 11.27 -6.46 -19.25
CA ILE A 105 10.93 -6.99 -17.91
C ILE A 105 12.11 -6.83 -16.95
N ASN A 106 13.32 -7.20 -17.40
CA ASN A 106 14.53 -7.07 -16.60
C ASN A 106 14.87 -5.59 -16.30
N GLU A 107 14.60 -4.66 -17.21
CA GLU A 107 14.76 -3.22 -16.97
C GLU A 107 13.81 -2.68 -15.89
N ILE A 108 12.56 -3.15 -15.86
CA ILE A 108 11.58 -2.81 -14.81
C ILE A 108 12.05 -3.34 -13.45
N ILE A 109 12.49 -4.60 -13.40
CA ILE A 109 13.01 -5.24 -12.19
C ILE A 109 14.25 -4.48 -11.71
N PHE A 110 15.20 -4.21 -12.60
CA PHE A 110 16.43 -3.48 -12.29
C PHE A 110 16.13 -2.08 -11.71
N SER A 111 15.22 -1.33 -12.33
CA SER A 111 14.83 0.00 -11.84
C SER A 111 14.20 -0.07 -10.44
N THR A 112 13.42 -1.11 -10.16
CA THR A 112 12.86 -1.37 -8.82
C THR A 112 13.96 -1.72 -7.82
N GLU A 113 14.92 -2.57 -8.20
CA GLU A 113 16.09 -2.89 -7.38
C GLU A 113 16.90 -1.64 -7.04
N GLN A 114 17.14 -0.74 -8.00
CA GLN A 114 17.87 0.51 -7.74
C GLN A 114 17.12 1.43 -6.77
N ARG A 115 15.79 1.54 -6.91
CA ARG A 115 14.96 2.30 -5.96
C ARG A 115 15.05 1.68 -4.56
N ASN A 116 14.93 0.36 -4.44
CA ASN A 116 15.00 -0.33 -3.15
C ASN A 116 16.40 -0.26 -2.52
N LYS A 117 17.48 -0.30 -3.32
CA LYS A 117 18.87 -0.07 -2.87
C LYS A 117 19.05 1.32 -2.27
N LYS A 118 18.50 2.36 -2.90
CA LYS A 118 18.53 3.72 -2.33
C LYS A 118 17.81 3.77 -0.98
N LEU A 119 16.64 3.14 -0.87
CA LEU A 119 15.92 3.06 0.39
C LEU A 119 16.72 2.31 1.47
N LYS A 120 17.36 1.19 1.13
CA LYS A 120 18.28 0.48 2.04
C LYS A 120 19.43 1.37 2.51
N GLY A 121 20.07 2.11 1.60
CA GLY A 121 21.13 3.05 1.96
C GLY A 121 20.66 4.16 2.91
N LEU A 122 19.45 4.69 2.73
CA LEU A 122 18.85 5.65 3.66
C LEU A 122 18.58 5.01 5.03
N ILE A 123 18.06 3.78 5.05
CA ILE A 123 17.81 3.03 6.29
C ILE A 123 19.13 2.77 7.03
N GLU A 124 20.21 2.42 6.32
CA GLU A 124 21.53 2.21 6.90
C GLU A 124 22.14 3.52 7.43
N GLN A 125 21.99 4.62 6.70
CA GLN A 125 22.54 5.92 7.04
C GLN A 125 21.87 6.54 8.29
N PHE A 126 20.54 6.50 8.35
CA PHE A 126 19.77 7.14 9.41
C PHE A 126 19.37 6.19 10.54
N GLY A 127 19.73 4.91 10.42
CA GLY A 127 19.36 3.87 11.35
C GLY A 127 17.95 3.33 11.11
N ALA A 128 17.81 2.01 11.26
CA ALA A 128 16.51 1.35 11.36
C ALA A 128 16.29 0.89 12.80
N GLU A 129 15.17 1.30 13.39
CA GLU A 129 14.60 0.49 14.45
C GLU A 129 14.10 -0.83 13.81
N LYS A 130 14.68 -1.97 14.18
CA LYS A 130 14.16 -3.29 13.79
C LYS A 130 12.82 -3.49 14.49
N PRO A 131 11.68 -3.56 13.81
CA PRO A 131 10.47 -3.88 14.51
C PRO A 131 10.14 -5.36 14.36
N ARG A 132 10.00 -6.05 15.49
CA ARG A 132 9.11 -7.22 15.57
C ARG A 132 7.71 -6.66 15.80
N ASP A 133 6.80 -6.92 14.86
CA ASP A 133 5.38 -6.54 14.92
C ASP A 133 5.13 -5.07 15.32
N LEU A 134 5.37 -4.12 14.40
CA LEU A 134 5.18 -2.67 14.61
C LEU A 134 3.82 -2.33 15.25
N TYR A 135 2.78 -3.01 14.79
CA TYR A 135 1.40 -2.71 15.18
C TYR A 135 0.70 -3.98 15.60
N ARG A 136 0.00 -3.89 16.72
CA ARG A 136 -0.89 -4.94 17.22
C ARG A 136 -2.28 -4.35 17.36
N ILE A 137 -3.19 -4.81 16.51
CA ILE A 137 -4.57 -4.36 16.50
C ILE A 137 -5.46 -5.55 16.82
N ASP A 138 -6.20 -5.48 17.93
CA ASP A 138 -7.25 -6.45 18.20
C ASP A 138 -8.44 -6.14 17.28
N ARG A 139 -8.67 -7.03 16.31
CA ARG A 139 -9.76 -6.89 15.35
C ARG A 139 -11.14 -6.94 16.02
N LYS A 140 -11.25 -7.53 17.22
CA LYS A 140 -12.51 -7.60 17.97
C LYS A 140 -12.92 -6.27 18.59
N GLU A 141 -11.94 -5.40 18.85
CA GLU A 141 -12.19 -4.05 19.39
C GLU A 141 -12.55 -3.05 18.29
N LEU A 142 -12.29 -3.38 17.02
CA LEU A 142 -12.63 -2.53 15.89
C LEU A 142 -14.16 -2.52 15.68
N THR A 143 -14.74 -1.33 15.75
CA THR A 143 -16.14 -1.13 15.37
C THR A 143 -16.22 -1.04 13.84
N PRO A 144 -17.03 -1.89 13.17
CA PRO A 144 -17.28 -1.74 11.74
C PRO A 144 -17.83 -0.35 11.43
N GLN A 145 -17.21 0.35 10.48
CA GLN A 145 -17.59 1.72 10.16
C GLN A 145 -18.41 1.81 8.88
N GLU A 146 -19.44 2.66 8.90
CA GLU A 146 -20.32 2.96 7.76
C GLU A 146 -19.95 4.29 7.07
N HIS A 147 -18.72 4.76 7.25
CA HIS A 147 -18.25 6.07 6.74
C HIS A 147 -18.33 6.21 5.22
N LEU A 148 -18.31 5.11 4.47
CA LEU A 148 -18.57 5.11 3.04
C LEU A 148 -20.06 4.86 2.80
N LEU A 149 -20.80 5.96 2.65
CA LEU A 149 -22.22 5.91 2.33
C LEU A 149 -22.45 5.30 0.93
N PRO A 150 -23.62 4.68 0.69
CA PRO A 150 -24.02 4.24 -0.65
C PRO A 150 -23.99 5.39 -1.66
N GLY A 151 -23.75 5.05 -2.93
CA GLY A 151 -23.72 6.03 -4.04
C GLY A 151 -22.34 6.36 -4.58
N HIS A 152 -21.26 5.80 -4.03
CA HIS A 152 -19.93 5.92 -4.63
C HIS A 152 -19.79 5.09 -5.93
N GLY A 153 -18.97 5.53 -6.88
CA GLY A 153 -18.64 4.79 -8.12
C GLY A 153 -17.55 3.73 -7.97
N LEU A 154 -17.14 3.40 -6.74
CA LEU A 154 -16.09 2.40 -6.50
C LEU A 154 -16.48 1.03 -7.06
N CYS A 155 -15.54 0.46 -7.78
CA CYS A 155 -15.67 -0.88 -8.33
C CYS A 155 -15.63 -1.96 -7.22
N PRO A 156 -16.32 -3.10 -7.38
CA PRO A 156 -16.21 -4.23 -6.44
C PRO A 156 -14.76 -4.67 -6.29
N GLY A 157 -14.27 -4.77 -5.05
CA GLY A 157 -12.90 -5.19 -4.76
C GLY A 157 -11.81 -4.16 -5.09
N CYS A 158 -12.14 -2.91 -5.44
CA CYS A 158 -11.15 -1.89 -5.75
C CYS A 158 -10.21 -1.60 -4.57
N GLY A 159 -8.91 -1.49 -4.85
CA GLY A 159 -7.90 -1.09 -3.88
C GLY A 159 -8.20 0.22 -3.15
N ALA A 160 -8.78 1.21 -3.85
CA ALA A 160 -9.15 2.49 -3.23
C ALA A 160 -10.21 2.30 -2.16
N GLY A 161 -11.25 1.50 -2.45
CA GLY A 161 -12.27 1.15 -1.47
C GLY A 161 -11.68 0.42 -0.28
N MET A 162 -10.83 -0.59 -0.51
CA MET A 162 -10.16 -1.32 0.59
C MET A 162 -9.33 -0.40 1.49
N VAL A 163 -8.57 0.52 0.89
CA VAL A 163 -7.78 1.51 1.64
C VAL A 163 -8.68 2.44 2.43
N LEU A 164 -9.73 2.99 1.82
CA LEU A 164 -10.67 3.89 2.49
C LEU A 164 -11.37 3.22 3.67
N PHE A 165 -11.88 1.99 3.52
CA PHE A 165 -12.51 1.25 4.61
C PHE A 165 -11.55 1.00 5.78
N GLN A 166 -10.32 0.53 5.49
CA GLN A 166 -9.33 0.26 6.54
C GLN A 166 -8.86 1.56 7.20
N MET A 167 -8.60 2.62 6.42
CA MET A 167 -8.21 3.93 6.91
C MET A 167 -9.30 4.53 7.79
N ALA A 168 -10.57 4.46 7.37
CA ALA A 168 -11.66 5.05 8.12
C ALA A 168 -11.92 4.30 9.43
N THR A 169 -11.85 2.96 9.41
CA THR A 169 -11.89 2.13 10.62
C THR A 169 -10.77 2.50 11.60
N ALA A 170 -9.53 2.63 11.09
CA ALA A 170 -8.39 3.00 11.90
C ALA A 170 -8.49 4.43 12.46
N ALA A 171 -8.97 5.36 11.65
CA ALA A 171 -9.13 6.75 12.05
C ALA A 171 -10.18 6.89 13.15
N TYR A 172 -11.31 6.21 13.01
CA TYR A 172 -12.38 6.22 14.01
C TYR A 172 -11.87 5.74 15.38
N GLN A 173 -11.01 4.72 15.40
CA GLN A 173 -10.42 4.23 16.64
C GLN A 173 -9.58 5.28 17.40
N VAL A 174 -9.02 6.27 16.68
CA VAL A 174 -8.16 7.31 17.29
C VAL A 174 -8.93 8.60 17.56
N ALA A 175 -9.70 9.08 16.59
CA ALA A 175 -10.33 10.40 16.65
C ALA A 175 -11.87 10.34 16.82
N GLY A 176 -12.47 9.15 16.83
CA GLY A 176 -13.93 8.99 16.88
C GLY A 176 -14.61 9.75 15.74
N ASN A 177 -15.61 10.57 16.08
CA ASN A 177 -16.31 11.43 15.12
C ASN A 177 -15.59 12.77 14.85
N ASN A 178 -14.46 13.05 15.50
CA ASN A 178 -13.74 14.31 15.36
C ASN A 178 -12.77 14.27 14.17
N MET A 179 -13.30 14.12 12.96
CA MET A 179 -12.51 14.03 11.73
C MET A 179 -13.23 14.62 10.52
N ILE A 180 -12.46 15.17 9.60
CA ILE A 180 -12.94 15.66 8.31
C ILE A 180 -12.19 14.92 7.21
N TYR A 181 -12.93 14.24 6.34
CA TYR A 181 -12.38 13.64 5.14
C TYR A 181 -12.46 14.63 3.99
N VAL A 182 -11.31 14.93 3.40
CA VAL A 182 -11.21 15.69 2.16
C VAL A 182 -10.61 14.78 1.12
N ASN A 183 -11.31 14.60 0.02
CA ASN A 183 -10.83 13.82 -1.11
C ASN A 183 -10.95 14.66 -2.39
N ASN A 184 -10.04 14.40 -3.34
CA ASN A 184 -10.13 15.00 -4.66
C ASN A 184 -11.13 14.20 -5.51
N THR A 185 -11.76 14.87 -6.47
CA THR A 185 -12.71 14.23 -7.38
C THR A 185 -12.14 12.95 -7.97
N SER A 186 -12.78 11.83 -7.66
CA SER A 186 -12.36 10.49 -8.06
C SER A 186 -13.53 9.51 -7.99
N CYS A 187 -13.29 8.24 -8.34
CA CYS A 187 -14.31 7.18 -8.24
C CYS A 187 -14.85 6.97 -6.81
N SER A 188 -14.18 7.50 -5.79
CA SER A 188 -14.64 7.48 -4.40
C SER A 188 -15.87 8.36 -4.15
N GLU A 189 -16.15 9.33 -5.03
CA GLU A 189 -17.23 10.33 -4.87
C GLU A 189 -18.18 10.40 -6.07
N VAL A 190 -17.68 10.09 -7.28
CA VAL A 190 -18.46 10.23 -8.51
C VAL A 190 -19.03 8.87 -8.91
N SER A 191 -20.36 8.78 -8.94
CA SER A 191 -21.14 7.63 -9.45
C SER A 191 -21.19 7.59 -10.97
#